data_AF-A0A7D8BE97-F1
#
_entry.id   AF-A0A7D8BE97-F1
#
_cell.length_a   1.000
_cell.length_b   1.000
_cell.length_c   1.000
_cell.angle_alpha   90.00
_cell.angle_beta   90.00
_cell.angle_gamma   90.00
#
_symmetry.space_group_name_H-M   'P 1'
#
loop_
_entity.id
_entity.type
_entity.pdbx_description
1 polymer ?
#
loop_
_entity_poly.entity_id
_entity_poly.type
_entity_poly.pdbx_seq_one_letter_code
_entity_poly.pdbx_strand_id
1 'polypeptide(L)'
;MAPSQESSSTPPPASSVRSAEAPPSTRWVNSPVSPSAVPSTRHRLNPSSEGPSPGPSFSLSLPAYGRQSNQGTPQAPRCKGSPMKFNTMVRTGVAAVTSLAAALGISACARDYTAAYVYSISSTSGAISAYGVDYQSGVITQIQGSPFSTQLTNPATIVSTPNGKYVYAVSGNQQAVVEPFSVGTDGKLYGEATVNLTGTYPLAATIDSTSTWLFVTYQYQTQYGPNAPGPGGMSIFKINSDGTLGTPTNVNLGVDPIGVTVSAPVCTTSPIIPGNLTSACSSGQGANVYVYAVDQETSATPAIIGFSFNDSTGAVSFLPGSTCSTTNPTVCTGIRAGVQPSAIVSEPTGRYVYVTDALQNEIFSYQIAGPTTANPGQLSSTVQGFVSTGLYPISMVVDPRGKYLYAANYNSATVSSYSISLSDGSLGGTASVGNFATQTGPTCITIEPALGIYLYTSDKLAGDISGGQLNANTGQLSAVPTQFFPTGSLPSCLTSVPNGPRANQLVYP
;
A
#
# COMPACT_ATOMS: atom_id res chain seq x y z
N MET A 1 -52.58 87.97 -5.28
CA MET A 1 -53.06 87.54 -6.60
C MET A 1 -53.14 86.02 -6.61
N ALA A 2 -54.33 85.47 -6.80
CA ALA A 2 -54.54 84.06 -7.16
C ALA A 2 -54.16 83.88 -8.67
N PRO A 3 -54.33 82.70 -9.32
CA PRO A 3 -54.56 81.32 -8.84
C PRO A 3 -53.76 80.27 -9.69
N SER A 4 -54.06 78.96 -9.49
CA SER A 4 -54.37 77.94 -10.55
C SER A 4 -53.30 77.52 -11.59
N GLN A 5 -53.24 76.31 -12.14
CA GLN A 5 -54.03 75.07 -12.13
C GLN A 5 -53.21 73.99 -12.90
N GLU A 6 -53.53 72.72 -12.61
CA GLU A 6 -53.59 71.50 -13.47
C GLU A 6 -52.67 71.36 -14.71
N SER A 7 -52.06 70.21 -14.99
CA SER A 7 -52.79 69.02 -15.46
C SER A 7 -51.84 67.87 -15.85
N SER A 8 -52.31 66.64 -15.63
CA SER A 8 -52.15 65.41 -16.45
C SER A 8 -50.76 65.08 -17.05
N SER A 9 -50.18 63.90 -16.81
CA SER A 9 -50.72 62.64 -17.33
C SER A 9 -49.86 61.45 -16.86
N THR A 10 -50.51 60.43 -16.32
CA THR A 10 -49.94 59.08 -16.19
C THR A 10 -50.02 58.34 -17.53
N PRO A 11 -49.01 57.58 -17.96
CA PRO A 11 -49.21 56.49 -18.89
C PRO A 11 -49.32 55.13 -18.15
N PRO A 12 -50.32 54.30 -18.48
CA PRO A 12 -50.32 52.86 -18.20
C PRO A 12 -50.27 52.08 -19.56
N PRO A 13 -50.54 50.76 -19.67
CA PRO A 13 -49.58 49.76 -20.14
C PRO A 13 -49.99 49.05 -21.44
N ALA A 14 -49.06 48.33 -22.10
CA ALA A 14 -49.34 47.28 -23.14
C ALA A 14 -48.00 46.69 -23.64
N SER A 15 -47.67 45.42 -23.37
CA SER A 15 -48.10 44.17 -24.04
C SER A 15 -47.31 43.80 -25.31
N SER A 16 -46.39 42.85 -25.13
CA SER A 16 -46.21 41.59 -25.88
C SER A 16 -46.02 41.53 -27.42
N VAL A 17 -45.01 40.73 -27.78
CA VAL A 17 -44.83 39.88 -29.00
C VAL A 17 -44.28 40.53 -30.28
N ARG A 18 -43.00 40.25 -30.59
CA ARG A 18 -42.60 39.63 -31.87
C ARG A 18 -41.20 39.03 -31.86
N SER A 19 -41.13 37.89 -32.55
CA SER A 19 -40.07 36.91 -32.73
C SER A 19 -38.88 37.39 -33.59
N ALA A 20 -37.68 36.85 -33.31
CA ALA A 20 -36.58 36.62 -34.26
C ALA A 20 -35.63 35.60 -33.60
N GLU A 21 -35.69 34.32 -33.95
CA GLU A 21 -34.96 33.61 -35.03
C GLU A 21 -33.67 32.93 -34.51
N ALA A 22 -33.69 31.60 -34.51
CA ALA A 22 -32.61 30.70 -34.12
C ALA A 22 -31.78 30.28 -35.34
N PRO A 23 -30.47 29.95 -35.19
CA PRO A 23 -29.72 29.28 -36.24
C PRO A 23 -29.94 27.75 -36.23
N PRO A 24 -29.70 27.04 -37.35
CA PRO A 24 -30.46 25.86 -37.71
C PRO A 24 -29.95 24.55 -37.10
N SER A 25 -30.90 23.68 -36.79
CA SER A 25 -30.73 22.27 -36.48
C SER A 25 -30.37 21.46 -37.74
N THR A 26 -29.22 20.78 -37.73
CA THR A 26 -28.94 19.69 -38.67
C THR A 26 -29.63 18.41 -38.20
N ARG A 27 -30.53 17.94 -39.07
CA ARG A 27 -31.39 16.77 -38.90
C ARG A 27 -30.60 15.52 -39.29
N TRP A 28 -30.28 14.63 -38.36
CA TRP A 28 -29.90 13.25 -38.68
C TRP A 28 -31.04 12.32 -38.27
N VAL A 29 -31.51 11.57 -39.26
CA VAL A 29 -32.60 10.61 -39.19
C VAL A 29 -32.13 9.38 -38.42
N ASN A 30 -32.86 9.02 -37.36
CA ASN A 30 -32.72 7.74 -36.68
C ASN A 30 -33.33 6.62 -37.54
N SER A 31 -32.49 5.68 -37.98
CA SER A 31 -32.89 4.32 -38.34
C SER A 31 -32.21 3.35 -37.37
N PRO A 32 -32.90 2.32 -36.86
CA PRO A 32 -32.35 1.42 -35.86
C PRO A 32 -31.40 0.42 -36.52
N VAL A 33 -30.13 0.43 -36.12
CA VAL A 33 -29.16 -0.60 -36.49
C VAL A 33 -29.05 -1.58 -35.33
N SER A 34 -29.59 -2.77 -35.55
CA SER A 34 -29.37 -3.97 -34.73
C SER A 34 -27.87 -4.26 -34.57
N PRO A 35 -27.41 -4.76 -33.41
CA PRO A 35 -26.03 -5.19 -33.29
C PRO A 35 -25.80 -6.46 -34.11
N SER A 36 -25.15 -6.31 -35.27
CA SER A 36 -24.60 -7.42 -36.03
C SER A 36 -23.50 -8.09 -35.22
N ALA A 37 -23.71 -9.37 -34.95
CA ALA A 37 -22.72 -10.28 -34.41
C ALA A 37 -21.45 -10.27 -35.27
N VAL A 38 -20.30 -10.00 -34.66
CA VAL A 38 -19.01 -10.37 -35.25
C VAL A 38 -18.82 -11.87 -35.00
N PRO A 39 -18.65 -12.69 -36.04
CA PRO A 39 -18.48 -14.12 -35.87
C PRO A 39 -17.09 -14.40 -35.29
N SER A 40 -17.05 -15.02 -34.12
CA SER A 40 -15.85 -15.69 -33.64
C SER A 40 -15.52 -16.85 -34.60
N THR A 41 -14.55 -16.67 -35.48
CA THR A 41 -13.90 -17.78 -36.17
C THR A 41 -13.13 -18.61 -35.14
N ARG A 42 -13.81 -19.59 -34.54
CA ARG A 42 -13.16 -20.69 -33.83
C ARG A 42 -12.38 -21.50 -34.86
N HIS A 43 -11.06 -21.28 -34.93
CA HIS A 43 -10.18 -22.34 -35.40
C HIS A 43 -10.24 -23.48 -34.37
N ARG A 44 -11.00 -24.54 -34.72
CA ARG A 44 -10.85 -25.87 -34.13
C ARG A 44 -9.45 -26.35 -34.49
N LEU A 45 -8.52 -26.32 -33.54
CA LEU A 45 -7.38 -27.22 -33.54
C LEU A 45 -7.82 -28.48 -32.78
N ASN A 46 -7.97 -29.57 -33.53
CA ASN A 46 -7.98 -30.94 -33.00
C ASN A 46 -6.71 -31.14 -32.17
N PRO A 47 -6.78 -31.65 -30.93
CA PRO A 47 -5.70 -32.45 -30.40
C PRO A 47 -5.87 -33.87 -30.94
N SER A 48 -5.09 -34.19 -31.96
CA SER A 48 -4.78 -35.58 -32.31
C SER A 48 -4.15 -36.26 -31.10
N SER A 49 -4.73 -37.40 -30.75
CA SER A 49 -4.22 -38.37 -29.80
C SER A 49 -2.88 -38.94 -30.25
N GLU A 50 -1.81 -38.59 -29.56
CA GLU A 50 -0.61 -39.43 -29.46
C GLU A 50 -0.15 -39.43 -28.00
N GLY A 51 -0.35 -40.58 -27.34
CA GLY A 51 0.16 -40.81 -25.99
C GLY A 51 1.65 -41.15 -26.03
N PRO A 52 2.43 -40.78 -25.00
CA PRO A 52 3.77 -41.32 -24.86
C PRO A 52 3.72 -42.68 -24.14
N SER A 53 4.25 -43.70 -24.83
CA SER A 53 4.59 -45.01 -24.26
C SER A 53 5.48 -44.87 -23.01
N PRO A 54 5.31 -45.73 -21.99
CA PRO A 54 6.19 -45.74 -20.82
C PRO A 54 7.54 -46.39 -21.15
N GLY A 55 8.62 -45.60 -21.02
CA GLY A 55 9.99 -46.10 -20.97
C GLY A 55 10.29 -46.79 -19.62
N PRO A 56 11.28 -47.68 -19.56
CA PRO A 56 11.40 -48.68 -18.50
C PRO A 56 11.88 -48.09 -17.17
N SER A 57 11.25 -48.54 -16.11
CA SER A 57 11.59 -48.28 -14.71
C SER A 57 12.96 -48.90 -14.36
N PHE A 58 13.94 -48.06 -14.06
CA PHE A 58 15.17 -48.50 -13.39
C PHE A 58 14.94 -48.52 -11.88
N SER A 59 14.73 -49.72 -11.33
CA SER A 59 14.75 -49.99 -9.90
C SER A 59 16.21 -50.12 -9.43
N LEU A 60 16.72 -49.10 -8.72
CA LEU A 60 17.94 -49.23 -7.93
C LEU A 60 17.59 -49.82 -6.57
N SER A 61 17.92 -51.10 -6.41
CA SER A 61 17.91 -51.83 -5.14
C SER A 61 19.06 -51.34 -4.25
N LEU A 62 18.72 -50.75 -3.11
CA LEU A 62 19.65 -50.54 -2.00
C LEU A 62 19.85 -51.88 -1.27
N PRO A 63 21.10 -52.36 -1.07
CA PRO A 63 21.32 -53.46 -0.15
C PRO A 63 21.24 -52.96 1.29
N ALA A 64 20.39 -53.62 2.08
CA ALA A 64 20.30 -53.48 3.52
C ALA A 64 21.64 -53.80 4.19
N TYR A 65 22.15 -52.89 5.01
CA TYR A 65 23.27 -53.17 5.91
C TYR A 65 22.73 -53.52 7.29
N GLY A 66 22.97 -54.77 7.69
CA GLY A 66 22.50 -55.34 8.95
C GLY A 66 23.17 -54.68 10.16
N ARG A 67 22.35 -54.45 11.20
CA ARG A 67 22.83 -54.22 12.57
C ARG A 67 23.44 -55.52 13.10
N GLN A 68 24.71 -55.46 13.50
CA GLN A 68 25.23 -56.34 14.54
C GLN A 68 25.81 -55.50 15.68
N SER A 69 25.20 -55.67 16.84
CA SER A 69 25.75 -55.34 18.14
C SER A 69 26.94 -56.26 18.45
N ASN A 70 28.06 -55.71 18.89
CA ASN A 70 28.96 -56.45 19.76
C ASN A 70 29.63 -55.53 20.79
N GLN A 71 29.38 -55.84 22.05
CA GLN A 71 30.16 -55.41 23.20
C GLN A 71 31.56 -56.03 23.13
N GLY A 72 32.55 -55.34 23.68
CA GLY A 72 33.87 -55.90 23.92
C GLY A 72 34.94 -54.83 24.03
N THR A 73 35.12 -54.28 25.23
CA THR A 73 36.33 -53.54 25.62
C THR A 73 37.53 -54.48 25.72
N PRO A 74 38.71 -54.08 25.21
CA PRO A 74 39.97 -54.53 25.77
C PRO A 74 40.82 -53.34 26.27
N GLN A 75 41.29 -53.45 27.51
CA GLN A 75 42.35 -52.61 28.08
C GLN A 75 43.75 -53.10 27.66
N ALA A 76 44.70 -52.15 27.81
CA ALA A 76 46.16 -52.26 28.01
C ALA A 76 47.02 -51.90 26.77
N PRO A 77 48.26 -51.36 26.93
CA PRO A 77 49.05 -51.21 28.16
C PRO A 77 49.59 -49.78 28.44
N ARG A 78 49.98 -49.54 29.70
CA ARG A 78 50.79 -48.39 30.13
C ARG A 78 52.25 -48.58 29.68
N CYS A 79 52.78 -47.62 28.93
CA CYS A 79 54.22 -47.45 28.73
C CYS A 79 54.73 -46.24 29.52
N LYS A 80 55.67 -46.51 30.44
CA LYS A 80 56.53 -45.52 31.09
C LYS A 80 57.54 -45.01 30.03
N GLY A 81 57.50 -43.71 29.74
CA GLY A 81 58.56 -43.01 29.00
C GLY A 81 59.22 -41.96 29.89
N SER A 82 60.54 -42.06 30.07
CA SER A 82 61.40 -41.04 30.67
C SER A 82 61.37 -39.73 29.85
N PRO A 83 61.68 -38.56 30.45
CA PRO A 83 61.45 -37.27 29.81
C PRO A 83 62.51 -37.00 28.73
N MET A 84 62.06 -36.76 27.50
CA MET A 84 62.88 -36.13 26.47
C MET A 84 62.85 -34.61 26.66
N LYS A 85 64.04 -34.03 26.88
CA LYS A 85 64.27 -32.59 26.87
C LYS A 85 63.98 -32.05 25.46
N PHE A 86 62.91 -31.28 25.32
CA PHE A 86 62.66 -30.50 24.12
C PHE A 86 63.17 -29.06 24.32
N ASN A 87 64.08 -28.66 23.43
CA ASN A 87 64.65 -27.33 23.38
C ASN A 87 63.59 -26.25 23.08
N THR A 88 63.83 -25.08 23.65
CA THR A 88 62.94 -23.95 23.91
C THR A 88 62.50 -23.14 22.67
N MET A 89 62.31 -23.72 21.49
CA MET A 89 62.06 -22.93 20.26
C MET A 89 60.97 -23.42 19.31
N VAL A 90 59.96 -24.17 19.77
CA VAL A 90 58.75 -24.48 18.95
C VAL A 90 57.42 -24.26 19.70
N ARG A 91 57.45 -23.69 20.91
CA ARG A 91 56.22 -23.44 21.71
C ARG A 91 55.53 -22.09 21.45
N THR A 92 56.06 -21.27 20.55
CA THR A 92 55.49 -19.95 20.19
C THR A 92 54.79 -19.91 18.83
N GLY A 93 54.67 -21.04 18.12
CA GLY A 93 54.01 -21.10 16.81
C GLY A 93 52.54 -21.55 16.82
N VAL A 94 52.09 -22.28 17.85
CA VAL A 94 50.74 -22.91 17.84
C VAL A 94 49.70 -22.12 18.66
N ALA A 95 50.12 -21.28 19.60
CA ALA A 95 49.23 -20.39 20.34
C ALA A 95 48.88 -19.09 19.57
N ALA A 96 49.74 -18.66 18.64
CA ALA A 96 49.50 -17.46 17.83
C ALA A 96 48.46 -17.70 16.73
N VAL A 97 48.39 -18.91 16.17
CA VAL A 97 47.43 -19.25 15.10
C VAL A 97 46.02 -19.48 15.66
N THR A 98 45.90 -20.02 16.87
CA THR A 98 44.59 -20.17 17.55
C THR A 98 44.07 -18.85 18.12
N SER A 99 44.96 -17.92 18.49
CA SER A 99 44.55 -16.57 18.92
C SER A 99 44.21 -15.64 17.76
N LEU A 100 44.86 -15.79 16.60
CA LEU A 100 44.54 -15.01 15.40
C LEU A 100 43.25 -15.49 14.71
N ALA A 101 42.94 -16.79 14.76
CA ALA A 101 41.65 -17.31 14.30
C ALA A 101 40.48 -16.92 15.22
N ALA A 102 40.71 -16.78 16.53
CA ALA A 102 39.72 -16.23 17.45
C ALA A 102 39.57 -14.71 17.30
N ALA A 103 40.65 -13.97 17.03
CA ALA A 103 40.60 -12.52 16.79
C ALA A 103 40.00 -12.16 15.41
N LEU A 104 40.20 -12.99 14.38
CA LEU A 104 39.55 -12.84 13.07
C LEU A 104 38.14 -13.46 13.02
N GLY A 105 37.83 -14.40 13.92
CA GLY A 105 36.52 -15.03 14.06
C GLY A 105 35.51 -14.22 14.87
N ILE A 106 35.94 -13.17 15.58
CA ILE A 106 35.07 -12.28 16.37
C ILE A 106 34.77 -10.95 15.63
N SER A 107 35.40 -10.69 14.48
CA SER A 107 35.11 -9.53 13.62
C SER A 107 34.18 -9.82 12.45
N ALA A 108 33.61 -11.02 12.34
CA ALA A 108 32.40 -11.22 11.57
C ALA A 108 31.20 -10.64 12.34
N CYS A 109 31.25 -9.33 12.64
CA CYS A 109 30.03 -8.55 12.58
C CYS A 109 29.51 -8.81 11.17
N ALA A 110 28.51 -9.68 11.01
CA ALA A 110 27.73 -9.71 9.80
C ALA A 110 27.23 -8.27 9.65
N ARG A 111 27.91 -7.47 8.82
CA ARG A 111 27.36 -6.21 8.38
C ARG A 111 26.16 -6.65 7.60
N ASP A 112 24.99 -6.53 8.22
CA ASP A 112 23.75 -6.79 7.53
C ASP A 112 23.63 -5.70 6.47
N TYR A 113 23.97 -6.08 5.23
CA TYR A 113 23.88 -5.23 4.06
C TYR A 113 22.41 -4.98 3.69
N THR A 114 21.48 -5.75 4.27
CA THR A 114 20.06 -5.62 4.00
C THR A 114 19.44 -4.53 4.89
N ALA A 115 19.02 -3.41 4.29
CA ALA A 115 18.34 -2.32 5.00
C ALA A 115 16.88 -2.65 5.33
N ALA A 116 16.19 -3.29 4.38
CA ALA A 116 14.77 -3.56 4.42
C ALA A 116 14.46 -4.80 3.57
N TYR A 117 13.24 -5.31 3.69
CA TYR A 117 12.70 -6.31 2.78
C TYR A 117 11.54 -5.72 1.98
N VAL A 118 11.45 -6.08 0.70
CA VAL A 118 10.32 -5.76 -0.19
C VAL A 118 9.59 -7.06 -0.49
N TYR A 119 8.27 -7.04 -0.30
CA TYR A 119 7.37 -8.14 -0.60
C TYR A 119 6.44 -7.74 -1.73
N SER A 120 6.41 -8.55 -2.78
CA SER A 120 5.56 -8.33 -3.95
C SER A 120 4.63 -9.52 -4.13
N ILE A 121 3.33 -9.27 -4.18
CA ILE A 121 2.32 -10.31 -4.31
C ILE A 121 1.88 -10.48 -5.77
N SER A 122 1.77 -11.72 -6.23
CA SER A 122 1.39 -12.04 -7.61
C SER A 122 -0.12 -12.04 -7.80
N SER A 123 -0.61 -11.37 -8.85
CA SER A 123 -2.04 -11.36 -9.20
C SER A 123 -2.54 -12.71 -9.73
N THR A 124 -1.64 -13.55 -10.26
CA THR A 124 -2.00 -14.83 -10.89
C THR A 124 -1.85 -16.01 -9.94
N SER A 125 -0.71 -16.13 -9.26
CA SER A 125 -0.44 -17.27 -8.37
C SER A 125 -0.79 -17.01 -6.91
N GLY A 126 -1.00 -15.75 -6.53
CA GLY A 126 -1.13 -15.36 -5.12
C GLY A 126 0.19 -15.38 -4.35
N ALA A 127 1.26 -15.96 -4.91
CA ALA A 127 2.53 -16.13 -4.21
C ALA A 127 3.22 -14.78 -3.94
N ILE A 128 3.96 -14.70 -2.83
CA ILE A 128 4.68 -13.51 -2.40
C ILE A 128 6.17 -13.70 -2.69
N SER A 129 6.69 -12.92 -3.64
CA SER A 129 8.13 -12.81 -3.86
C SER A 129 8.73 -11.83 -2.85
N ALA A 130 9.83 -12.23 -2.21
CA ALA A 130 10.50 -11.45 -1.18
C ALA A 130 11.94 -11.12 -1.58
N TYR A 131 12.35 -9.88 -1.33
CA TYR A 131 13.65 -9.36 -1.73
C TYR A 131 14.30 -8.60 -0.58
N GLY A 132 15.60 -8.79 -0.37
CA GLY A 132 16.41 -7.96 0.52
C GLY A 132 16.92 -6.72 -0.23
N VAL A 133 16.78 -5.55 0.38
CA VAL A 133 17.24 -4.26 -0.15
C VAL A 133 18.68 -4.00 0.30
N ASP A 134 19.61 -3.86 -0.64
CA ASP A 134 20.97 -3.42 -0.34
C ASP A 134 21.00 -1.97 0.17
N TYR A 135 21.65 -1.75 1.32
CA TYR A 135 21.60 -0.46 2.02
C TYR A 135 22.33 0.70 1.31
N GLN A 136 23.22 0.42 0.36
CA GLN A 136 24.01 1.46 -0.33
C GLN A 136 23.46 1.78 -1.71
N SER A 137 22.98 0.76 -2.41
CA SER A 137 22.59 0.86 -3.80
C SER A 137 21.07 0.86 -3.99
N GLY A 138 20.31 0.33 -3.04
CA GLY A 138 18.87 0.08 -3.23
C GLY A 138 18.57 -1.06 -4.20
N VAL A 139 19.58 -1.82 -4.62
CA VAL A 139 19.40 -3.04 -5.42
C VAL A 139 18.66 -4.07 -4.56
N ILE A 140 17.58 -4.64 -5.10
CA ILE A 140 16.84 -5.71 -4.42
C ILE A 140 17.29 -7.07 -4.95
N THR A 141 17.55 -8.00 -4.03
CA THR A 141 17.94 -9.38 -4.35
C THR A 141 16.95 -10.35 -3.74
N GLN A 142 16.43 -11.28 -4.53
CA GLN A 142 15.44 -12.24 -4.06
C GLN A 142 16.04 -13.10 -2.93
N ILE A 143 15.33 -13.20 -1.81
CA ILE A 143 15.80 -13.97 -0.66
C ILE A 143 15.65 -15.47 -0.91
N GLN A 144 16.49 -16.26 -0.27
CA GLN A 144 16.43 -17.72 -0.38
C GLN A 144 15.09 -18.25 0.17
N GLY A 145 14.42 -19.09 -0.62
CA GLY A 145 13.11 -19.67 -0.28
C GLY A 145 11.91 -18.90 -0.84
N SER A 146 12.13 -17.71 -1.41
CA SER A 146 11.10 -16.99 -2.18
C SER A 146 10.86 -17.67 -3.54
N PRO A 147 9.61 -17.70 -4.07
CA PRO A 147 8.41 -17.08 -3.51
C PRO A 147 7.73 -17.92 -2.42
N PHE A 148 7.06 -17.26 -1.48
CA PHE A 148 6.24 -17.90 -0.45
C PHE A 148 4.83 -18.14 -0.96
N SER A 149 4.33 -19.36 -0.76
CA SER A 149 2.95 -19.70 -1.13
C SER A 149 1.94 -19.02 -0.20
N THR A 150 0.82 -18.63 -0.78
CA THR A 150 -0.35 -18.12 -0.06
C THR A 150 -1.54 -19.02 -0.35
N GLN A 151 -2.59 -18.89 0.45
CA GLN A 151 -3.89 -19.51 0.19
C GLN A 151 -4.80 -18.63 -0.68
N LEU A 152 -4.28 -17.48 -1.11
CA LEU A 152 -5.04 -16.47 -1.82
C LEU A 152 -5.13 -16.78 -3.32
N THR A 153 -6.28 -16.46 -3.89
CA THR A 153 -6.46 -16.34 -5.33
C THR A 153 -6.79 -14.89 -5.66
N ASN A 154 -6.28 -14.34 -6.76
CA ASN A 154 -6.51 -12.95 -7.16
C ASN A 154 -6.37 -11.91 -6.02
N PRO A 155 -5.19 -11.77 -5.40
CA PRO A 155 -5.00 -10.84 -4.28
C PRO A 155 -5.13 -9.38 -4.71
N ALA A 156 -5.84 -8.58 -3.92
CA ALA A 156 -6.02 -7.15 -4.16
C ALA A 156 -4.80 -6.34 -3.73
N THR A 157 -4.32 -6.57 -2.50
CA THR A 157 -3.25 -5.78 -1.90
C THR A 157 -2.46 -6.57 -0.85
N ILE A 158 -1.32 -6.01 -0.45
CA ILE A 158 -0.47 -6.50 0.63
C ILE A 158 0.01 -5.30 1.45
N VAL A 159 -0.09 -5.37 2.77
CA VAL A 159 0.30 -4.28 3.69
C VAL A 159 1.17 -4.81 4.81
N SER A 160 2.08 -3.98 5.31
CA SER A 160 2.99 -4.34 6.39
C SER A 160 2.77 -3.48 7.62
N THR A 161 3.04 -4.05 8.80
CA THR A 161 3.05 -3.27 10.04
C THR A 161 4.29 -2.38 10.11
N PRO A 162 4.17 -1.10 10.53
CA PRO A 162 5.31 -0.21 10.72
C PRO A 162 6.45 -0.77 11.59
N ASN A 163 6.14 -1.61 12.58
CA ASN A 163 7.14 -2.28 13.42
C ASN A 163 7.95 -3.39 12.69
N GLY A 164 7.64 -3.68 11.43
CA GLY A 164 8.31 -4.67 10.58
C GLY A 164 8.04 -6.13 10.90
N LYS A 165 7.15 -6.45 11.84
CA LYS A 165 6.95 -7.82 12.34
C LYS A 165 5.96 -8.63 11.52
N TYR A 166 4.99 -7.98 10.88
CA TYR A 166 3.89 -8.66 10.21
C TYR A 166 3.59 -8.09 8.83
N VAL A 167 3.10 -8.96 7.95
CA VAL A 167 2.59 -8.65 6.62
C VAL A 167 1.22 -9.29 6.48
N TYR A 168 0.27 -8.58 5.87
CA TYR A 168 -1.09 -9.05 5.66
C TYR A 168 -1.40 -8.98 4.16
N ALA A 169 -1.66 -10.14 3.57
CA ALA A 169 -2.11 -10.23 2.20
C ALA A 169 -3.64 -10.33 2.16
N VAL A 170 -4.27 -9.58 1.28
CA VAL A 170 -5.73 -9.49 1.17
C VAL A 170 -6.16 -10.07 -0.16
N SER A 171 -7.15 -10.97 -0.17
CA SER A 171 -7.74 -11.46 -1.42
C SER A 171 -8.40 -10.31 -2.20
N GLY A 172 -8.89 -10.55 -3.40
CA GLY A 172 -9.54 -9.54 -4.24
C GLY A 172 -10.74 -10.11 -4.98
N ASN A 173 -11.42 -11.07 -4.35
CA ASN A 173 -12.49 -11.83 -4.97
C ASN A 173 -13.64 -12.08 -3.96
N GLN A 174 -14.62 -12.91 -4.34
CA GLN A 174 -15.79 -13.22 -3.50
C GLN A 174 -15.44 -13.93 -2.19
N GLN A 175 -14.41 -14.76 -2.20
CA GLN A 175 -13.83 -15.40 -1.01
C GLN A 175 -12.87 -14.40 -0.34
N ALA A 176 -13.47 -13.37 0.26
CA ALA A 176 -12.77 -12.29 0.91
C ALA A 176 -12.08 -12.76 2.19
N VAL A 177 -10.75 -12.82 2.15
CA VAL A 177 -9.93 -13.29 3.25
C VAL A 177 -8.69 -12.41 3.41
N VAL A 178 -8.19 -12.36 4.63
CA VAL A 178 -6.88 -11.81 4.96
C VAL A 178 -5.99 -12.96 5.42
N GLU A 179 -4.79 -13.08 4.88
CA GLU A 179 -3.77 -14.03 5.31
C GLU A 179 -2.64 -13.28 6.02
N PRO A 180 -2.50 -13.45 7.35
CA PRO A 180 -1.38 -12.91 8.12
C PRO A 180 -0.09 -13.70 7.89
N PHE A 181 1.04 -12.98 7.92
CA PHE A 181 2.38 -13.56 7.89
C PHE A 181 3.24 -12.90 8.96
N SER A 182 3.94 -13.73 9.74
CA SER A 182 5.06 -13.27 10.56
C SER A 182 6.31 -13.09 9.71
N VAL A 183 7.06 -12.01 9.95
CA VAL A 183 8.32 -11.69 9.27
C VAL A 183 9.49 -12.19 10.11
N GLY A 184 10.27 -13.11 9.56
CA GLY A 184 11.52 -13.58 10.15
C GLY A 184 12.62 -12.52 10.09
N THR A 185 13.62 -12.64 10.94
CA THR A 185 14.81 -11.77 10.91
C THR A 185 15.65 -11.94 9.65
N ASP A 186 15.40 -12.98 8.85
CA ASP A 186 15.99 -13.22 7.54
C ASP A 186 15.08 -12.78 6.38
N GLY A 187 13.98 -12.08 6.70
CA GLY A 187 12.98 -11.61 5.75
C GLY A 187 12.01 -12.68 5.26
N LYS A 188 12.11 -13.94 5.72
CA LYS A 188 11.18 -14.99 5.31
C LYS A 188 9.80 -14.77 5.93
N LEU A 189 8.77 -15.20 5.20
CA LEU A 189 7.39 -15.13 5.65
C LEU A 189 6.92 -16.48 6.19
N TYR A 190 6.25 -16.42 7.34
CA TYR A 190 5.62 -17.57 7.99
C TYR A 190 4.12 -17.31 8.06
N GLY A 191 3.37 -18.01 7.20
CA GLY A 191 1.92 -17.81 7.07
C GLY A 191 1.14 -18.37 8.25
N GLU A 192 0.11 -17.65 8.65
CA GLU A 192 -0.86 -18.03 9.67
C GLU A 192 -2.21 -18.39 9.03
N ALA A 193 -3.17 -18.84 9.84
CA ALA A 193 -4.52 -19.14 9.37
C ALA A 193 -5.20 -17.90 8.77
N THR A 194 -5.92 -18.12 7.66
CA THR A 194 -6.69 -17.06 7.01
C THR A 194 -7.88 -16.63 7.87
N VAL A 195 -8.22 -15.34 7.76
CA VAL A 195 -9.34 -14.73 8.46
C VAL A 195 -10.35 -14.24 7.43
N ASN A 196 -11.59 -14.71 7.53
CA ASN A 196 -12.67 -14.30 6.64
C ASN A 196 -13.10 -12.86 6.92
N LEU A 197 -13.25 -12.09 5.86
CA LEU A 197 -13.92 -10.78 5.90
C LEU A 197 -15.44 -10.99 5.93
N THR A 198 -16.17 -10.01 6.45
CA THR A 198 -17.64 -10.04 6.43
C THR A 198 -18.20 -9.69 5.04
N GLY A 199 -17.50 -8.82 4.30
CA GLY A 199 -17.83 -8.45 2.92
C GLY A 199 -17.19 -9.33 1.85
N THR A 200 -17.35 -8.94 0.59
CA THR A 200 -16.79 -9.58 -0.60
C THR A 200 -16.10 -8.55 -1.49
N TYR A 201 -15.15 -8.99 -2.32
CA TYR A 201 -14.32 -8.12 -3.17
C TYR A 201 -13.63 -6.99 -2.38
N PRO A 202 -12.75 -7.33 -1.43
CA PRO A 202 -11.84 -6.37 -0.83
C PRO A 202 -10.99 -5.65 -1.88
N LEU A 203 -10.74 -4.36 -1.66
CA LEU A 203 -10.07 -3.48 -2.61
C LEU A 203 -8.80 -2.83 -2.05
N ALA A 204 -8.88 -2.28 -0.83
CA ALA A 204 -7.78 -1.59 -0.19
C ALA A 204 -7.64 -2.00 1.27
N ALA A 205 -6.42 -1.84 1.79
CA ALA A 205 -6.13 -2.04 3.19
C ALA A 205 -5.10 -1.02 3.68
N THR A 206 -5.14 -0.70 4.97
CA THR A 206 -4.13 0.14 5.63
C THR A 206 -3.92 -0.30 7.07
N ILE A 207 -2.74 -0.05 7.61
CA ILE A 207 -2.40 -0.33 9.01
C ILE A 207 -2.05 0.99 9.68
N ASP A 208 -2.50 1.15 10.92
CA ASP A 208 -2.19 2.36 11.68
C ASP A 208 -0.72 2.46 12.07
N SER A 209 -0.26 3.68 12.31
CA SER A 209 1.15 3.96 12.67
C SER A 209 1.63 3.21 13.92
N THR A 210 0.72 2.73 14.78
CA THR A 210 1.08 1.98 16.00
C THR A 210 1.17 0.46 15.77
N SER A 211 0.88 -0.04 14.56
CA SER A 211 0.85 -1.47 14.23
C SER A 211 -0.19 -2.28 15.03
N THR A 212 -1.30 -1.65 15.43
CA THR A 212 -2.32 -2.24 16.31
C THR A 212 -3.63 -2.55 15.58
N TRP A 213 -3.90 -1.86 14.46
CA TRP A 213 -5.17 -1.93 13.76
C TRP A 213 -4.98 -2.05 12.26
N LEU A 214 -5.66 -3.03 11.66
CA LEU A 214 -5.76 -3.24 10.22
C LEU A 214 -7.17 -2.84 9.76
N PHE A 215 -7.24 -2.00 8.74
CA PHE A 215 -8.48 -1.58 8.10
C PHE A 215 -8.52 -2.17 6.69
N VAL A 216 -9.64 -2.78 6.31
CA VAL A 216 -9.82 -3.39 4.99
C VAL A 216 -11.16 -2.95 4.42
N THR A 217 -11.16 -2.32 3.25
CA THR A 217 -12.39 -1.98 2.53
C THR A 217 -12.83 -3.12 1.62
N TYR A 218 -14.14 -3.22 1.42
CA TYR A 218 -14.76 -4.21 0.54
C TYR A 218 -15.96 -3.63 -0.20
N GLN A 219 -16.19 -4.14 -1.41
CA GLN A 219 -17.18 -3.59 -2.33
C GLN A 219 -18.62 -3.97 -1.98
N TYR A 220 -18.86 -5.22 -1.54
CA TYR A 220 -20.22 -5.67 -1.26
C TYR A 220 -20.30 -6.38 0.10
N GLN A 221 -21.34 -6.06 0.85
CA GLN A 221 -21.74 -6.84 2.01
C GLN A 221 -22.21 -8.23 1.64
N THR A 222 -22.27 -9.11 2.65
CA THR A 222 -22.88 -10.43 2.52
C THR A 222 -24.27 -10.28 1.92
N GLN A 223 -24.62 -11.11 0.92
CA GLN A 223 -25.88 -11.10 0.14
C GLN A 223 -25.92 -10.16 -1.08
N TYR A 224 -24.95 -9.27 -1.25
CA TYR A 224 -24.86 -8.39 -2.41
C TYR A 224 -23.77 -8.83 -3.39
N GLY A 225 -23.78 -8.26 -4.59
CA GLY A 225 -22.79 -8.57 -5.61
C GLY A 225 -22.94 -7.73 -6.88
N PRO A 226 -22.18 -8.05 -7.95
CA PRO A 226 -22.11 -7.21 -9.15
C PRO A 226 -23.45 -6.92 -9.84
N ASN A 227 -24.42 -7.84 -9.74
CA ASN A 227 -25.73 -7.74 -10.37
C ASN A 227 -26.81 -7.12 -9.46
N ALA A 228 -26.51 -6.97 -8.17
CA ALA A 228 -27.37 -6.37 -7.16
C ALA A 228 -26.44 -5.66 -6.16
N PRO A 229 -25.87 -4.51 -6.56
CA PRO A 229 -24.95 -3.80 -5.70
C PRO A 229 -25.70 -3.33 -4.45
N GLY A 230 -25.17 -3.70 -3.29
CA GLY A 230 -25.62 -3.18 -2.00
C GLY A 230 -24.54 -2.32 -1.36
N PRO A 231 -24.63 -2.06 -0.06
CA PRO A 231 -23.54 -1.39 0.62
C PRO A 231 -22.28 -2.23 0.56
N GLY A 232 -21.15 -1.56 0.33
CA GLY A 232 -19.83 -2.04 0.73
C GLY A 232 -19.58 -1.73 2.20
N GLY A 233 -18.31 -1.70 2.56
CA GLY A 233 -17.93 -1.33 3.92
C GLY A 233 -16.45 -1.45 4.18
N MET A 234 -16.15 -1.37 5.48
CA MET A 234 -14.81 -1.49 6.02
C MET A 234 -14.83 -2.42 7.23
N SER A 235 -13.95 -3.41 7.24
CA SER A 235 -13.64 -4.24 8.39
C SER A 235 -12.42 -3.70 9.13
N ILE A 236 -12.51 -3.58 10.45
CA ILE A 236 -11.46 -3.07 11.33
C ILE A 236 -11.04 -4.20 12.27
N PHE A 237 -9.81 -4.68 12.12
CA PHE A 237 -9.26 -5.77 12.92
C PHE A 237 -8.23 -5.25 13.92
N LYS A 238 -8.33 -5.73 15.16
CA LYS A 238 -7.21 -5.62 16.11
C LYS A 238 -6.12 -6.61 15.69
N ILE A 239 -4.89 -6.12 15.57
CA ILE A 239 -3.70 -6.95 15.41
C ILE A 239 -3.24 -7.37 16.81
N ASN A 240 -3.27 -8.67 17.08
CA ASN A 240 -2.80 -9.23 18.34
C ASN A 240 -1.28 -9.22 18.39
N SER A 241 -0.72 -9.37 19.59
CA SER A 241 0.74 -9.36 19.79
C SER A 241 1.50 -10.48 19.09
N ASP A 242 0.80 -11.52 18.64
CA ASP A 242 1.31 -12.63 17.85
C ASP A 242 1.10 -12.44 16.33
N GLY A 243 0.49 -11.33 15.90
CA GLY A 243 0.20 -11.04 14.50
C GLY A 243 -1.15 -11.55 14.00
N THR A 244 -1.85 -12.38 14.79
CA THR A 244 -3.19 -12.84 14.44
C THR A 244 -4.20 -11.69 14.49
N LEU A 245 -5.31 -11.82 13.76
CA LEU A 245 -6.37 -10.82 13.74
C LEU A 245 -7.48 -11.19 14.72
N GLY A 246 -7.89 -10.24 15.56
CA GLY A 246 -9.06 -10.35 16.42
C GLY A 246 -10.39 -10.28 15.65
N THR A 247 -11.52 -10.31 16.36
CA THR A 247 -12.85 -10.14 15.74
C THR A 247 -12.97 -8.75 15.11
N PRO A 248 -13.40 -8.64 13.83
CA PRO A 248 -13.53 -7.35 13.19
C PRO A 248 -14.74 -6.55 13.70
N THR A 249 -14.58 -5.24 13.77
CA THR A 249 -15.70 -4.29 13.78
C THR A 249 -16.00 -3.87 12.35
N ASN A 250 -17.25 -3.92 11.92
CA ASN A 250 -17.65 -3.58 10.55
C ASN A 250 -18.40 -2.25 10.50
N VAL A 251 -18.13 -1.48 9.45
CA VAL A 251 -18.74 -0.18 9.19
C VAL A 251 -19.29 -0.18 7.78
N ASN A 252 -20.58 0.15 7.65
CA ASN A 252 -21.21 0.27 6.35
C ASN A 252 -20.73 1.55 5.66
N LEU A 253 -20.33 1.41 4.41
CA LEU A 253 -20.00 2.51 3.51
C LEU A 253 -20.94 2.44 2.29
N GLY A 254 -20.69 3.28 1.30
CA GLY A 254 -21.45 3.34 0.06
C GLY A 254 -21.21 2.12 -0.81
N VAL A 255 -21.56 2.23 -2.08
CA VAL A 255 -21.62 1.07 -2.98
C VAL A 255 -20.24 0.64 -3.49
N ASP A 256 -19.21 1.50 -3.38
CA ASP A 256 -17.89 1.21 -3.93
C ASP A 256 -16.73 1.84 -3.12
N PRO A 257 -16.39 1.30 -1.93
CA PRO A 257 -15.27 1.80 -1.13
C PRO A 257 -13.91 1.39 -1.74
N ILE A 258 -13.26 2.32 -2.45
CA ILE A 258 -12.03 2.06 -3.23
C ILE A 258 -10.73 2.25 -2.45
N GLY A 259 -10.77 2.93 -1.30
CA GLY A 259 -9.56 3.30 -0.57
C GLY A 259 -9.81 3.61 0.89
N VAL A 260 -8.79 3.41 1.72
CA VAL A 260 -8.80 3.78 3.14
C VAL A 260 -7.42 4.25 3.58
N THR A 261 -7.39 5.28 4.42
CA THR A 261 -6.18 5.72 5.14
C THR A 261 -6.51 6.07 6.58
N VAL A 262 -5.50 6.02 7.45
CA VAL A 262 -5.61 6.36 8.87
C VAL A 262 -4.56 7.41 9.21
N SER A 263 -4.96 8.46 9.92
CA SER A 263 -4.05 9.52 10.32
C SER A 263 -3.08 9.03 11.41
N ALA A 264 -1.89 9.62 11.45
CA ALA A 264 -1.08 9.54 12.66
C ALA A 264 -1.83 10.15 13.86
N PRO A 265 -1.60 9.68 15.10
CA PRO A 265 -2.21 10.28 16.28
C PRO A 265 -1.77 11.73 16.47
N VAL A 266 -2.73 12.65 16.60
CA VAL A 266 -2.46 14.09 16.80
C VAL A 266 -2.84 14.53 18.21
N CYS A 267 -1.89 15.13 18.93
CA CYS A 267 -2.06 15.54 20.33
C CYS A 267 -1.96 17.04 20.59
N THR A 268 -1.39 17.82 19.69
CA THR A 268 -1.03 19.22 19.96
C THR A 268 -1.80 20.21 19.09
N THR A 269 -1.92 21.41 19.64
CA THR A 269 -2.48 22.62 19.03
C THR A 269 -1.42 23.29 18.15
N SER A 270 -1.76 23.64 16.91
CA SER A 270 -0.95 24.43 15.95
C SER A 270 0.09 23.66 15.12
N PRO A 271 0.31 24.08 13.84
CA PRO A 271 1.18 23.36 12.91
C PRO A 271 2.61 23.29 13.44
N ILE A 272 3.24 22.13 13.27
CA ILE A 272 4.65 21.92 13.55
C ILE A 272 5.45 22.92 12.70
N ILE A 273 6.08 23.89 13.37
CA ILE A 273 7.04 24.82 12.76
C ILE A 273 8.33 24.03 12.47
N PRO A 274 9.01 24.26 11.34
CA PRO A 274 10.32 23.67 11.09
C PRO A 274 11.28 23.94 12.26
N GLY A 275 11.75 22.88 12.92
CA GLY A 275 12.74 22.97 14.01
C GLY A 275 12.24 22.68 15.42
N ASN A 276 10.95 22.38 15.64
CA ASN A 276 10.47 21.92 16.95
C ASN A 276 9.41 20.80 16.82
N LEU A 277 9.89 19.56 16.70
CA LEU A 277 9.07 18.34 16.64
C LEU A 277 8.94 17.74 18.04
N THR A 278 8.12 18.35 18.90
CA THR A 278 7.67 17.64 20.11
C THR A 278 6.53 16.70 19.75
N SER A 279 6.88 15.42 19.61
CA SER A 279 6.11 14.22 19.96
C SER A 279 4.69 14.07 19.37
N ALA A 280 4.57 13.25 18.32
CA ALA A 280 3.42 12.36 18.21
C ALA A 280 3.29 11.60 19.54
N CYS A 281 2.15 11.66 20.24
CA CYS A 281 2.03 10.91 21.49
C CYS A 281 1.89 9.43 21.19
N SER A 282 2.36 8.62 22.13
CA SER A 282 2.01 7.21 22.24
C SER A 282 0.47 7.07 22.32
N SER A 283 -0.09 6.08 21.63
CA SER A 283 -1.51 5.69 21.74
C SER A 283 -1.91 5.48 23.21
N GLY A 284 -3.14 5.86 23.55
CA GLY A 284 -3.65 5.77 24.93
C GLY A 284 -3.50 7.03 25.81
N GLN A 285 -3.07 8.18 25.27
CA GLN A 285 -3.07 9.49 25.97
C GLN A 285 -3.88 10.53 25.19
N GLY A 286 -5.21 10.33 25.06
CA GLY A 286 -6.11 11.33 24.47
C GLY A 286 -5.75 11.74 23.02
N ALA A 287 -5.08 10.86 22.28
CA ALA A 287 -4.64 11.13 20.92
C ALA A 287 -5.83 11.02 19.97
N ASN A 288 -5.97 12.00 19.08
CA ASN A 288 -7.03 11.98 18.09
C ASN A 288 -6.53 11.25 16.85
N VAL A 289 -7.17 10.14 16.53
CA VAL A 289 -6.92 9.34 15.33
C VAL A 289 -8.16 9.42 14.45
N TYR A 290 -7.95 9.59 13.15
CA TYR A 290 -9.02 9.69 12.17
C TYR A 290 -8.82 8.66 11.06
N VAL A 291 -9.93 8.11 10.58
CA VAL A 291 -9.95 7.18 9.44
C VAL A 291 -10.72 7.84 8.32
N TYR A 292 -10.20 7.76 7.11
CA TYR A 292 -10.82 8.31 5.91
C TYR A 292 -10.93 7.21 4.87
N ALA A 293 -12.16 6.94 4.44
CA ALA A 293 -12.45 6.01 3.35
C ALA A 293 -12.95 6.79 2.14
N VAL A 294 -12.48 6.44 0.94
CA VAL A 294 -13.04 6.99 -0.30
C VAL A 294 -14.06 6.02 -0.84
N ASP A 295 -15.26 6.53 -1.05
CA ASP A 295 -16.37 5.80 -1.65
C ASP A 295 -16.72 6.41 -3.01
N GLN A 296 -16.69 5.57 -4.03
CA GLN A 296 -17.00 5.93 -5.40
C GLN A 296 -18.46 5.61 -5.72
N GLU A 297 -19.38 6.42 -5.22
CA GLU A 297 -20.79 6.21 -5.55
C GLU A 297 -21.04 6.25 -7.06
N THR A 298 -21.90 5.36 -7.54
CA THR A 298 -22.33 5.33 -8.96
C THR A 298 -23.07 6.61 -9.39
N SER A 299 -23.46 7.46 -8.43
CA SER A 299 -24.10 8.76 -8.64
C SER A 299 -23.12 9.90 -8.39
N ALA A 300 -22.55 10.44 -9.48
CA ALA A 300 -21.90 11.73 -9.75
C ALA A 300 -20.98 12.45 -8.71
N THR A 301 -20.89 12.01 -7.45
CA THR A 301 -20.11 12.70 -6.41
C THR A 301 -19.41 11.72 -5.48
N PRO A 302 -18.33 11.06 -5.95
CA PRO A 302 -17.45 10.32 -5.05
C PRO A 302 -17.01 11.16 -3.86
N ALA A 303 -16.95 10.54 -2.69
CA ALA A 303 -16.76 11.25 -1.43
C ALA A 303 -15.76 10.55 -0.50
N ILE A 304 -15.05 11.36 0.26
CA ILE A 304 -14.25 10.95 1.42
C ILE A 304 -15.16 10.97 2.63
N ILE A 305 -15.33 9.79 3.23
CA ILE A 305 -16.10 9.56 4.44
C ILE A 305 -15.14 9.51 5.62
N GLY A 306 -15.28 10.45 6.54
CA GLY A 306 -14.39 10.62 7.68
C GLY A 306 -14.96 10.05 8.97
N PHE A 307 -14.08 9.45 9.78
CA PHE A 307 -14.41 8.87 11.08
C PHE A 307 -13.41 9.32 12.15
N SER A 308 -13.89 9.64 13.34
CA SER A 308 -13.06 9.60 14.56
C SER A 308 -12.85 8.14 14.96
N PHE A 309 -11.65 7.79 15.39
CA PHE A 309 -11.27 6.43 15.77
C PHE A 309 -10.82 6.36 17.23
N ASN A 310 -11.42 5.46 17.98
CA ASN A 310 -11.00 5.12 19.33
C ASN A 310 -9.95 4.00 19.26
N ASP A 311 -8.67 4.35 19.41
CA ASP A 311 -7.52 3.45 19.32
C ASP A 311 -7.51 2.32 20.38
N SER A 312 -8.26 2.50 21.46
CA SER A 312 -8.31 1.58 22.58
C SER A 312 -9.38 0.50 22.35
N THR A 313 -10.49 0.84 21.69
CA THR A 313 -11.62 -0.07 21.46
C THR A 313 -11.78 -0.52 20.01
N GLY A 314 -11.21 0.20 19.05
CA GLY A 314 -11.44 -0.02 17.62
C GLY A 314 -12.74 0.59 17.10
N ALA A 315 -13.48 1.31 17.95
CA ALA A 315 -14.74 1.92 17.57
C ALA A 315 -14.51 3.15 16.69
N VAL A 316 -15.36 3.31 15.67
CA VAL A 316 -15.41 4.52 14.85
C VAL A 316 -16.71 5.30 15.08
N SER A 317 -16.67 6.59 14.80
CA SER A 317 -17.87 7.44 14.73
C SER A 317 -17.70 8.44 13.59
N PHE A 318 -18.78 8.70 12.84
CA PHE A 318 -18.71 9.65 11.73
C PHE A 318 -18.27 11.03 12.20
N LEU A 319 -17.38 11.66 11.43
CA LEU A 319 -17.02 13.06 11.61
C LEU A 319 -18.15 13.98 11.12
N PRO A 320 -18.23 15.22 11.62
CA PRO A 320 -19.17 16.21 11.10
C PRO A 320 -19.09 16.35 9.57
N GLY A 321 -20.25 16.23 8.91
CA GLY A 321 -20.36 16.27 7.45
C GLY A 321 -20.17 14.93 6.75
N SER A 322 -19.87 13.84 7.49
CA SER A 322 -19.88 12.47 6.98
C SER A 322 -21.09 11.70 7.50
N THR A 323 -21.83 11.02 6.62
CA THR A 323 -22.95 10.14 6.99
C THR A 323 -23.15 9.08 5.93
N CYS A 324 -23.62 7.90 6.30
CA CYS A 324 -24.10 6.89 5.33
C CYS A 324 -25.51 6.45 5.68
N SER A 325 -26.39 6.38 4.68
CA SER A 325 -27.75 5.87 4.87
C SER A 325 -27.75 4.38 5.22
N THR A 326 -28.70 3.94 6.05
CA THR A 326 -28.92 2.52 6.32
C THR A 326 -29.92 1.87 5.36
N THR A 327 -30.46 2.62 4.40
CA THR A 327 -31.36 2.12 3.35
C THR A 327 -30.58 1.57 2.16
N ASN A 328 -31.23 0.76 1.32
CA ASN A 328 -30.67 0.25 0.06
C ASN A 328 -31.21 1.07 -1.13
N PRO A 329 -30.37 1.67 -2.00
CA PRO A 329 -28.91 1.69 -1.93
C PRO A 329 -28.40 2.55 -0.76
N THR A 330 -27.29 2.12 -0.16
CA THR A 330 -26.58 2.92 0.82
C THR A 330 -25.95 4.08 0.09
N VAL A 331 -26.23 5.29 0.56
CA VAL A 331 -25.67 6.53 0.01
C VAL A 331 -24.87 7.20 1.10
N CYS A 332 -23.60 7.44 0.83
CA CYS A 332 -22.74 8.20 1.73
C CYS A 332 -22.64 9.68 1.30
N THR A 333 -22.58 10.55 2.31
CA THR A 333 -22.26 11.97 2.16
C THR A 333 -20.94 12.21 2.86
N GLY A 334 -20.06 12.99 2.23
CA GLY A 334 -18.74 13.33 2.74
C GLY A 334 -18.13 14.47 1.93
N ILE A 335 -16.81 14.57 1.93
CA ILE A 335 -16.10 15.60 1.14
C ILE A 335 -15.83 15.09 -0.26
N ARG A 336 -16.10 15.89 -1.28
CA ARG A 336 -15.87 15.50 -2.68
C ARG A 336 -14.42 15.05 -2.91
N ALA A 337 -14.26 13.92 -3.59
CA ALA A 337 -12.99 13.24 -3.85
C ALA A 337 -12.57 13.27 -5.33
N GLY A 338 -13.11 14.20 -6.13
CA GLY A 338 -12.97 14.20 -7.59
C GLY A 338 -14.10 13.45 -8.30
N VAL A 339 -13.86 13.06 -9.55
CA VAL A 339 -14.79 12.38 -10.45
C VAL A 339 -14.59 10.86 -10.45
N GLN A 340 -13.34 10.40 -10.46
CA GLN A 340 -12.99 8.98 -10.36
C GLN A 340 -11.81 8.79 -9.40
N PRO A 341 -12.02 8.88 -8.09
CA PRO A 341 -10.93 8.70 -7.14
C PRO A 341 -10.35 7.29 -7.21
N SER A 342 -9.04 7.17 -7.05
CA SER A 342 -8.33 5.89 -7.23
C SER A 342 -7.41 5.49 -6.09
N ALA A 343 -6.91 6.44 -5.29
CA ALA A 343 -6.10 6.17 -4.11
C ALA A 343 -6.26 7.31 -3.09
N ILE A 344 -6.02 6.99 -1.82
CA ILE A 344 -6.01 7.93 -0.71
C ILE A 344 -4.81 7.66 0.20
N VAL A 345 -4.15 8.72 0.68
CA VAL A 345 -3.03 8.60 1.62
C VAL A 345 -3.06 9.74 2.63
N SER A 346 -2.81 9.43 3.90
CA SER A 346 -2.55 10.42 4.95
C SER A 346 -1.05 10.65 5.12
N GLU A 347 -0.67 11.91 5.30
CA GLU A 347 0.71 12.31 5.55
C GLU A 347 1.16 11.93 6.98
N PRO A 348 2.42 11.51 7.21
CA PRO A 348 2.85 10.91 8.49
C PRO A 348 2.71 11.78 9.74
N THR A 349 2.54 13.11 9.61
CA THR A 349 2.26 13.99 10.76
C THR A 349 0.76 14.17 11.06
N GLY A 350 -0.13 13.54 10.29
CA GLY A 350 -1.58 13.57 10.52
C GLY A 350 -2.23 14.93 10.22
N ARG A 351 -1.60 15.77 9.38
CA ARG A 351 -2.11 17.11 9.04
C ARG A 351 -2.85 17.16 7.71
N TYR A 352 -2.50 16.28 6.77
CA TYR A 352 -3.03 16.31 5.41
C TYR A 352 -3.45 14.92 4.92
N VAL A 353 -4.42 14.93 3.99
CA VAL A 353 -4.86 13.77 3.21
C VAL A 353 -4.81 14.13 1.74
N TYR A 354 -4.38 13.19 0.91
CA TYR A 354 -4.30 13.34 -0.54
C TYR A 354 -5.13 12.27 -1.23
N VAL A 355 -5.80 12.64 -2.33
CA VAL A 355 -6.60 11.71 -3.15
C VAL A 355 -6.25 11.89 -4.61
N THR A 356 -5.98 10.80 -5.34
CA THR A 356 -5.83 10.83 -6.80
C THR A 356 -7.16 10.68 -7.49
N ASP A 357 -7.37 11.42 -8.58
CA ASP A 357 -8.45 11.24 -9.55
C ASP A 357 -7.90 10.64 -10.84
N ALA A 358 -8.27 9.39 -11.11
CA ALA A 358 -7.79 8.63 -12.26
C ALA A 358 -8.31 9.16 -13.60
N LEU A 359 -9.50 9.78 -13.61
CA LEU A 359 -10.11 10.28 -14.83
C LEU A 359 -9.56 11.66 -15.20
N GLN A 360 -9.40 12.53 -14.20
CA GLN A 360 -8.88 13.89 -14.42
C GLN A 360 -7.34 13.96 -14.42
N ASN A 361 -6.66 12.91 -13.95
CA ASN A 361 -5.19 12.90 -13.78
C ASN A 361 -4.72 13.98 -12.80
N GLU A 362 -5.42 14.07 -11.66
CA GLU A 362 -5.22 15.09 -10.64
C GLU A 362 -4.98 14.48 -9.26
N ILE A 363 -4.35 15.25 -8.38
CA ILE A 363 -4.19 14.94 -6.96
C ILE A 363 -4.83 16.06 -6.16
N PHE A 364 -5.92 15.76 -5.46
CA PHE A 364 -6.58 16.65 -4.52
C PHE A 364 -5.88 16.62 -3.16
N SER A 365 -5.81 17.79 -2.51
CA SER A 365 -5.16 17.96 -1.20
C SER A 365 -6.15 18.51 -0.18
N TYR A 366 -6.23 17.86 0.98
CA TYR A 366 -7.15 18.21 2.07
C TYR A 366 -6.39 18.40 3.38
N GLN A 367 -6.77 19.43 4.13
CA GLN A 367 -6.29 19.66 5.49
C GLN A 367 -7.18 18.92 6.49
N ILE A 368 -6.55 18.29 7.48
CA ILE A 368 -7.21 17.71 8.65
C ILE A 368 -7.35 18.81 9.70
N ALA A 369 -8.58 19.09 10.13
CA ALA A 369 -8.84 20.04 11.20
C ALA A 369 -8.19 19.55 12.52
N GLY A 370 -7.43 20.44 13.17
CA GLY A 370 -6.68 20.11 14.38
C GLY A 370 -7.56 19.74 15.58
N PRO A 371 -6.97 19.12 16.63
CA PRO A 371 -7.70 18.54 17.76
C PRO A 371 -8.48 19.56 18.61
N THR A 372 -8.15 20.85 18.51
CA THR A 372 -8.80 21.94 19.27
C THR A 372 -9.74 22.78 18.42
N THR A 373 -10.00 22.39 17.18
CA THR A 373 -11.03 23.03 16.36
C THR A 373 -12.42 22.61 16.81
N ALA A 374 -13.46 23.30 16.33
CA ALA A 374 -14.85 22.94 16.64
C ALA A 374 -15.24 21.56 16.10
N ASN A 375 -14.63 21.14 14.98
CA ASN A 375 -14.85 19.85 14.34
C ASN A 375 -13.51 19.15 14.06
N PRO A 376 -12.84 18.59 15.09
CA PRO A 376 -11.57 17.91 14.91
C PRO A 376 -11.65 16.78 13.87
N GLY A 377 -10.61 16.63 13.05
CA GLY A 377 -10.55 15.61 12.01
C GLY A 377 -11.34 15.95 10.75
N GLN A 378 -12.23 16.93 10.78
CA GLN A 378 -12.99 17.33 9.59
C GLN A 378 -12.03 17.78 8.49
N LEU A 379 -12.23 17.27 7.28
CA LEU A 379 -11.41 17.66 6.14
C LEU A 379 -11.85 19.03 5.58
N SER A 380 -10.93 19.76 4.97
CA SER A 380 -11.21 20.94 4.15
C SER A 380 -10.26 20.99 2.97
N SER A 381 -10.74 21.41 1.79
CA SER A 381 -9.88 21.59 0.63
C SER A 381 -8.77 22.60 0.91
N THR A 382 -7.54 22.30 0.50
CA THR A 382 -6.43 23.26 0.54
C THR A 382 -6.65 24.41 -0.45
N VAL A 383 -5.87 25.50 -0.30
CA VAL A 383 -6.00 26.72 -1.13
C VAL A 383 -5.82 26.45 -2.62
N GLN A 384 -4.89 25.56 -2.98
CA GLN A 384 -4.63 25.19 -4.38
C GLN A 384 -5.67 24.19 -4.92
N GLY A 385 -6.33 23.44 -4.04
CA GLY A 385 -7.34 22.44 -4.39
C GLY A 385 -6.75 21.15 -4.97
N PHE A 386 -6.02 21.24 -6.09
CA PHE A 386 -5.44 20.11 -6.81
C PHE A 386 -4.15 20.44 -7.57
N VAL A 387 -3.44 19.39 -7.98
CA VAL A 387 -2.30 19.44 -8.93
C VAL A 387 -2.43 18.36 -10.00
N SER A 388 -1.94 18.61 -11.21
CA SER A 388 -1.89 17.60 -12.27
C SER A 388 -0.80 16.55 -12.00
N THR A 389 -1.06 15.31 -12.40
CA THR A 389 -0.12 14.18 -12.42
C THR A 389 -0.12 13.47 -13.77
N GLY A 390 0.62 12.37 -13.91
CA GLY A 390 0.59 11.52 -15.09
C GLY A 390 -0.75 10.81 -15.28
N LEU A 391 -0.87 10.07 -16.38
CA LEU A 391 -2.13 9.48 -16.82
C LEU A 391 -2.54 8.29 -15.94
N TYR A 392 -3.80 8.29 -15.52
CA TYR A 392 -4.45 7.23 -14.73
C TYR A 392 -3.65 6.92 -13.45
N PRO A 393 -3.51 7.88 -12.52
CA PRO A 393 -2.87 7.64 -11.23
C PRO A 393 -3.65 6.61 -10.42
N ILE A 394 -2.97 5.64 -9.80
CA ILE A 394 -3.66 4.57 -9.04
C ILE A 394 -3.06 4.25 -7.67
N SER A 395 -1.91 4.83 -7.33
CA SER A 395 -1.30 4.61 -6.02
C SER A 395 -0.47 5.82 -5.61
N MET A 396 -0.38 6.06 -4.31
CA MET A 396 0.42 7.13 -3.73
C MET A 396 1.18 6.65 -2.51
N VAL A 397 2.34 7.27 -2.26
CA VAL A 397 3.07 7.13 -1.00
C VAL A 397 3.64 8.50 -0.60
N VAL A 398 3.66 8.78 0.70
CA VAL A 398 4.29 9.96 1.26
C VAL A 398 5.62 9.54 1.88
N ASP A 399 6.68 10.32 1.70
CA ASP A 399 7.95 10.01 2.32
C ASP A 399 7.84 10.05 3.85
N PRO A 400 8.59 9.22 4.60
CA PRO A 400 8.45 9.13 6.05
C PRO A 400 8.64 10.46 6.81
N ARG A 401 9.27 11.47 6.19
CA ARG A 401 9.46 12.82 6.78
C ARG A 401 8.31 13.78 6.49
N GLY A 402 7.31 13.39 5.69
CA GLY A 402 6.18 14.24 5.31
C GLY A 402 6.55 15.45 4.44
N LYS A 403 7.65 15.35 3.69
CA LYS A 403 8.18 16.42 2.82
C LYS A 403 7.81 16.23 1.35
N TYR A 404 7.58 14.99 0.90
CA TYR A 404 7.35 14.65 -0.48
C TYR A 404 6.25 13.61 -0.65
N LEU A 405 5.49 13.73 -1.73
CA LEU A 405 4.49 12.77 -2.17
C LEU A 405 4.86 12.22 -3.55
N TYR A 406 4.65 10.92 -3.74
CA TYR A 406 4.87 10.23 -5.01
C TYR A 406 3.57 9.60 -5.48
N ALA A 407 3.28 9.72 -6.78
CA ALA A 407 2.09 9.13 -7.40
C ALA A 407 2.49 8.22 -8.56
N ALA A 408 2.05 6.96 -8.52
CA ALA A 408 2.24 6.00 -9.60
C ALA A 408 1.14 6.18 -10.66
N ASN A 409 1.57 6.45 -11.90
CA ASN A 409 0.70 6.75 -13.03
C ASN A 409 0.67 5.56 -13.99
N TYR A 410 -0.41 4.78 -13.92
CA TYR A 410 -0.51 3.48 -14.59
C TYR A 410 -0.35 3.57 -16.10
N ASN A 411 -1.05 4.51 -16.74
CA ASN A 411 -1.04 4.66 -18.21
C ASN A 411 0.15 5.46 -18.73
N SER A 412 0.78 6.29 -17.87
CA SER A 412 2.01 6.98 -18.25
C SER A 412 3.27 6.13 -18.09
N ALA A 413 3.21 5.00 -17.36
CA ALA A 413 4.38 4.21 -16.96
C ALA A 413 5.42 5.05 -16.22
N THR A 414 4.96 5.84 -15.24
CA THR A 414 5.80 6.78 -14.50
C THR A 414 5.41 6.94 -13.05
N VAL A 415 6.35 7.46 -12.24
CA VAL A 415 6.08 8.04 -10.92
C VAL A 415 6.29 9.55 -10.97
N SER A 416 5.26 10.31 -10.58
CA SER A 416 5.35 11.76 -10.34
C SER A 416 5.84 12.03 -8.91
N SER A 417 6.55 13.14 -8.70
CA SER A 417 7.02 13.57 -7.37
C SER A 417 6.65 15.02 -7.07
N TYR A 418 6.24 15.29 -5.84
CA TYR A 418 5.74 16.59 -5.39
C TYR A 418 6.36 16.95 -4.03
N SER A 419 6.68 18.22 -3.82
CA SER A 419 6.97 18.72 -2.48
C SER A 419 5.67 19.04 -1.75
N ILE A 420 5.63 18.75 -0.45
CA ILE A 420 4.51 19.06 0.43
C ILE A 420 4.80 20.37 1.14
N SER A 421 3.96 21.38 0.92
CA SER A 421 4.00 22.61 1.69
C SER A 421 3.63 22.35 3.15
N LEU A 422 4.54 22.63 4.07
CA LEU A 422 4.29 22.40 5.49
C LEU A 422 3.21 23.32 6.08
N SER A 423 2.97 24.49 5.47
CA SER A 423 2.03 25.49 5.99
C SER A 423 0.58 25.22 5.65
N ASP A 424 0.31 24.64 4.48
CA ASP A 424 -1.05 24.47 3.96
C ASP A 424 -1.30 23.14 3.24
N GLY A 425 -0.31 22.26 3.16
CA GLY A 425 -0.43 20.93 2.55
C GLY A 425 -0.49 20.94 1.03
N SER A 426 -0.43 22.12 0.40
CA SER A 426 -0.42 22.24 -1.05
C SER A 426 0.78 21.52 -1.66
N LEU A 427 0.58 20.97 -2.86
CA LEU A 427 1.61 20.25 -3.58
C LEU A 427 2.35 21.19 -4.53
N GLY A 428 3.64 21.40 -4.28
CA GLY A 428 4.51 22.27 -5.05
C GLY A 428 5.27 21.53 -6.15
N GLY A 429 5.41 22.19 -7.31
CA GLY A 429 6.24 21.71 -8.41
C GLY A 429 7.71 22.10 -8.24
N THR A 430 8.51 21.32 -7.50
CA THR A 430 9.88 20.92 -7.90
C THR A 430 10.44 19.87 -6.93
N ALA A 431 10.24 18.62 -7.28
CA ALA A 431 11.32 17.66 -7.39
C ALA A 431 11.59 17.41 -8.89
N SER A 432 11.87 18.49 -9.64
CA SER A 432 12.14 18.58 -11.10
C SER A 432 11.36 17.61 -12.01
N VAL A 433 10.28 18.10 -12.63
CA VAL A 433 9.72 17.92 -14.02
C VAL A 433 10.08 16.68 -14.87
N GLY A 434 10.61 15.63 -14.27
CA GLY A 434 10.92 14.35 -14.86
C GLY A 434 10.10 13.34 -14.10
N ASN A 435 9.04 12.89 -14.74
CA ASN A 435 8.41 11.64 -14.37
C ASN A 435 9.50 10.56 -14.29
N PHE A 436 9.67 9.93 -13.13
CA PHE A 436 10.56 8.79 -13.01
C PHE A 436 9.96 7.66 -13.83
N ALA A 437 10.67 7.22 -14.87
CA ALA A 437 10.19 6.15 -15.73
C ALA A 437 10.12 4.85 -14.93
N THR A 438 8.96 4.20 -14.96
CA THR A 438 8.81 2.80 -14.54
C THR A 438 8.68 1.93 -15.78
N GLN A 439 8.31 0.67 -15.61
CA GLN A 439 7.74 -0.09 -16.71
C GLN A 439 6.22 0.00 -16.75
N THR A 440 5.62 -0.73 -17.68
CA THR A 440 4.20 -0.65 -18.00
C THR A 440 3.32 -1.11 -16.84
N GLY A 441 2.34 -0.28 -16.51
CA GLY A 441 1.31 -0.60 -15.52
C GLY A 441 1.81 -0.65 -14.07
N PRO A 442 2.45 0.42 -13.54
CA PRO A 442 2.77 0.51 -12.11
C PRO A 442 1.49 0.51 -11.28
N THR A 443 1.34 -0.44 -10.34
CA THR A 443 0.10 -0.65 -9.57
C THR A 443 0.17 -0.30 -8.09
N CYS A 444 1.30 -0.52 -7.44
CA CYS A 444 1.55 -0.10 -6.06
C CYS A 444 2.93 0.52 -5.96
N ILE A 445 3.10 1.37 -4.95
CA ILE A 445 4.33 2.10 -4.67
C ILE A 445 4.64 2.01 -3.17
N THR A 446 5.89 1.77 -2.81
CA THR A 446 6.36 1.77 -1.41
C THR A 446 7.68 2.50 -1.31
N ILE A 447 7.94 3.13 -0.16
CA ILE A 447 9.26 3.63 0.22
C ILE A 447 9.76 2.73 1.32
N GLU A 448 10.99 2.21 1.19
CA GLU A 448 11.54 1.38 2.25
C GLU A 448 11.69 2.19 3.54
N PRO A 449 11.19 1.67 4.68
CA PRO A 449 11.05 2.48 5.89
C PRO A 449 12.33 2.57 6.73
N ALA A 450 13.40 1.84 6.39
CA ALA A 450 14.61 1.77 7.20
C ALA A 450 15.54 2.96 6.98
N LEU A 451 15.72 3.39 5.73
CA LEU A 451 16.47 4.61 5.38
C LEU A 451 15.55 5.70 4.83
N GLY A 452 14.38 5.34 4.28
CA GLY A 452 13.43 6.29 3.70
C GLY A 452 13.91 6.91 2.39
N ILE A 453 14.84 6.25 1.68
CA ILE A 453 15.48 6.80 0.47
C ILE A 453 15.39 5.91 -0.76
N TYR A 454 14.86 4.68 -0.65
CA TYR A 454 14.57 3.86 -1.82
C TYR A 454 13.08 3.65 -1.98
N LEU A 455 12.63 3.73 -3.23
CA LEU A 455 11.24 3.61 -3.62
C LEU A 455 11.11 2.49 -4.65
N TYR A 456 10.07 1.67 -4.51
CA TYR A 456 9.79 0.56 -5.41
C TYR A 456 8.36 0.61 -5.93
N THR A 457 8.15 0.30 -7.21
CA THR A 457 6.83 0.13 -7.82
C THR A 457 6.63 -1.24 -8.41
N SER A 458 5.45 -1.83 -8.23
CA SER A 458 5.08 -3.09 -8.90
C SER A 458 4.57 -2.78 -10.31
N ASP A 459 5.29 -3.18 -11.34
CA ASP A 459 4.93 -2.91 -12.73
C ASP A 459 4.19 -4.14 -13.30
N LYS A 460 2.90 -4.23 -12.98
CA LYS A 460 2.09 -5.43 -13.14
C LYS A 460 2.13 -5.99 -14.57
N LEU A 461 2.03 -5.13 -15.58
CA LEU A 461 1.96 -5.55 -16.98
C LEU A 461 3.33 -5.92 -17.55
N ALA A 462 4.40 -5.38 -16.98
CA ALA A 462 5.77 -5.74 -17.33
C ALA A 462 6.25 -7.02 -16.63
N GLY A 463 5.72 -7.33 -15.46
CA GLY A 463 6.10 -8.50 -14.67
C GLY A 463 7.35 -8.29 -13.81
N ASP A 464 7.68 -7.03 -13.52
CA ASP A 464 8.85 -6.64 -12.74
C ASP A 464 8.55 -5.56 -11.69
N ILE A 465 9.59 -5.19 -10.94
CA ILE A 465 9.56 -4.09 -9.97
C ILE A 465 10.53 -3.02 -10.49
N SER A 466 10.09 -1.76 -10.55
CA SER A 466 11.00 -0.63 -10.76
C SER A 466 11.51 -0.09 -9.44
N GLY A 467 12.82 0.20 -9.35
CA GLY A 467 13.48 0.79 -8.18
C GLY A 467 14.06 2.17 -8.46
N GLY A 468 13.82 3.11 -7.56
CA GLY A 468 14.36 4.46 -7.58
C GLY A 468 15.00 4.85 -6.25
N GLN A 469 16.04 5.66 -6.31
CA GLN A 469 16.64 6.34 -5.17
C GLN A 469 16.14 7.78 -5.10
N LEU A 470 15.56 8.10 -3.94
CA LEU A 470 15.10 9.41 -3.54
C LEU A 470 16.27 10.29 -3.06
N ASN A 471 16.40 11.47 -3.65
CA ASN A 471 17.18 12.56 -3.07
C ASN A 471 16.44 13.15 -1.84
N ALA A 472 17.02 12.92 -0.66
CA ALA A 472 16.50 13.37 0.61
C ALA A 472 16.19 14.88 0.70
N ASN A 473 16.85 15.73 -0.07
CA ASN A 473 16.73 17.20 0.01
C ASN A 473 15.84 17.79 -1.09
N THR A 474 15.67 17.09 -2.21
CA THR A 474 14.94 17.62 -3.37
C THR A 474 13.69 16.84 -3.70
N GLY A 475 13.51 15.63 -3.19
CA GLY A 475 12.38 14.77 -3.59
C GLY A 475 12.60 14.04 -4.91
N GLN A 476 13.69 14.32 -5.63
CA GLN A 476 13.90 13.78 -6.97
C GLN A 476 14.22 12.29 -6.91
N LEU A 477 13.66 11.53 -7.85
CA LEU A 477 13.97 10.12 -8.04
C LEU A 477 15.05 9.97 -9.13
N SER A 478 16.02 9.12 -8.84
CA SER A 478 17.01 8.63 -9.79
C SER A 478 16.96 7.10 -9.81
N ALA A 479 17.33 6.45 -10.92
CA ALA A 479 17.33 5.00 -10.98
C ALA A 479 18.37 4.40 -10.02
N VAL A 480 18.00 3.34 -9.29
CA VAL A 480 19.00 2.48 -8.64
C VAL A 480 19.79 1.70 -9.71
N PRO A 481 20.99 1.16 -9.39
CA PRO A 481 21.62 0.18 -10.27
C PRO A 481 20.64 -0.96 -10.57
N THR A 482 20.59 -1.41 -11.82
CA THR A 482 19.60 -2.40 -12.28
C THR A 482 18.16 -2.02 -11.93
N GLN A 483 17.72 -0.83 -12.39
CA GLN A 483 16.39 -0.21 -12.15
C GLN A 483 15.19 -1.16 -12.17
N PHE A 484 15.24 -2.22 -12.98
CA PHE A 484 14.13 -3.15 -13.19
C PHE A 484 14.48 -4.55 -12.68
N PHE A 485 13.62 -5.11 -11.84
CA PHE A 485 13.83 -6.39 -11.14
C PHE A 485 12.74 -7.40 -11.54
N PRO A 486 13.01 -8.33 -12.47
CA PRO A 486 12.04 -9.33 -12.91
C PRO A 486 11.54 -10.18 -11.74
N THR A 487 10.22 -10.30 -11.61
CA THR A 487 9.61 -11.13 -10.56
C THR A 487 9.27 -12.55 -11.00
N GLY A 488 9.23 -12.79 -12.33
CA GLY A 488 8.75 -14.04 -12.91
C GLY A 488 7.23 -14.24 -12.79
N SER A 489 6.48 -13.22 -12.36
CA SER A 489 5.03 -13.23 -12.23
C SER A 489 4.44 -11.84 -12.51
N LEU A 490 3.12 -11.65 -12.46
CA LEU A 490 2.49 -10.32 -12.58
C LEU A 490 2.27 -9.74 -11.18
N PRO A 491 3.10 -8.80 -10.69
CA PRO A 491 2.95 -8.28 -9.33
C PRO A 491 1.72 -7.35 -9.25
N SER A 492 0.71 -7.69 -8.44
CA SER A 492 -0.47 -6.81 -8.25
C SER A 492 -0.17 -5.66 -7.31
N CYS A 493 0.58 -5.90 -6.24
CA CYS A 493 0.94 -4.90 -5.26
C CYS A 493 2.24 -5.27 -4.55
N LEU A 494 2.81 -4.33 -3.80
CA LEU A 494 3.99 -4.55 -2.98
C LEU A 494 3.95 -3.76 -1.67
N THR A 495 4.73 -4.21 -0.70
CA THR A 495 4.96 -3.53 0.58
C THR A 495 6.40 -3.72 1.03
N SER A 496 6.85 -2.94 2.00
CA SER A 496 8.21 -3.06 2.54
C SER A 496 8.21 -3.06 4.06
N VAL A 497 9.22 -3.71 4.64
CA VAL A 497 9.46 -3.76 6.09
C VAL A 497 10.92 -3.43 6.38
N PRO A 498 11.21 -2.74 7.50
CA PRO A 498 12.59 -2.47 7.89
C PRO A 498 13.27 -3.74 8.40
N ASN A 499 14.59 -3.87 8.17
CA ASN A 499 15.39 -4.94 8.75
C ASN A 499 16.16 -4.43 9.99
N GLY A 500 16.08 -5.20 11.09
CA GLY A 500 16.77 -4.92 12.35
C GLY A 500 16.28 -3.64 13.07
N PRO A 501 17.09 -3.05 13.97
CA PRO A 501 16.70 -1.87 14.74
C PRO A 501 16.55 -0.60 13.88
N ARG A 502 16.86 -0.67 12.58
CA ARG A 502 16.61 0.41 11.62
C ARG A 502 15.12 0.71 11.44
N ALA A 503 14.24 -0.21 11.87
CA ALA A 503 12.80 0.02 12.03
C ALA A 503 12.47 1.26 12.88
N ASN A 504 13.39 1.64 13.78
CA ASN A 504 13.23 2.76 14.71
C ASN A 504 14.26 3.87 14.48
N GLN A 505 15.06 3.82 13.39
CA GLN A 505 15.68 5.04 12.90
C GLN A 505 14.59 5.83 12.21
N LEU A 506 13.70 6.37 13.05
CA LEU A 506 12.83 7.48 12.75
C LEU A 506 13.60 8.38 11.79
N VAL A 507 13.13 8.41 10.55
CA VAL A 507 13.50 9.46 9.62
C VAL A 507 12.81 10.71 10.16
N TYR A 508 13.34 11.21 11.28
CA TYR A 508 12.96 12.47 11.87
C TYR A 508 13.26 13.55 10.80
N PRO A 509 12.29 14.43 10.50
CA PRO A 509 12.45 15.50 9.52
C PRO A 509 13.69 16.38 9.70
#